data_AF-A0A5B7CXU3-F1
#
_entry.id   AF-A0A5B7CXU3-F1
#
_cell.length_a   1.000
_cell.length_b   1.000
_cell.length_c   1.000
_cell.angle_alpha   90.00
_cell.angle_beta   90.00
_cell.angle_gamma   90.00
#
_symmetry.space_group_name_H-M   'P 1'
#
loop_
_entity.id
_entity.type
_entity.pdbx_description
1 polymer ?
#
loop_
_entity_poly.entity_id
_entity_poly.type
_entity_poly.pdbx_seq_one_letter_code
_entity_poly.pdbx_strand_id
1 'polypeptide(L)'
;MATQNFNKERFGAECYEWAQGTSLDTRLRNALYHLMHVQPTLLANPDTPRHVLKEPLTYIRKAQSAWERRLVKCVNSMTAELGVPLSRRRTKQEKEEFSDRWASLSTEETDLTMIRPVYAPKDFLEVLASLRNPNYDEAV
;
A
#
# COMPACT_ATOMS: atom_id res chain seq x y z
N MET A 1 -10.71 -6.28 -66.46
CA MET A 1 -10.48 -5.65 -65.14
C MET A 1 -9.56 -6.55 -64.35
N ALA A 2 -8.31 -6.16 -64.14
CA ALA A 2 -7.33 -7.00 -63.44
C ALA A 2 -7.49 -6.84 -61.93
N THR A 3 -7.88 -7.91 -61.23
CA THR A 3 -7.77 -8.00 -59.78
C THR A 3 -6.29 -8.08 -59.44
N GLN A 4 -5.74 -7.01 -58.88
CA GLN A 4 -4.37 -7.02 -58.35
C GLN A 4 -4.24 -8.13 -57.31
N ASN A 5 -3.24 -8.99 -57.47
CA ASN A 5 -2.91 -10.05 -56.50
C ASN A 5 -2.60 -9.40 -55.14
N PHE A 6 -3.52 -9.54 -54.19
CA PHE A 6 -3.34 -9.06 -52.82
C PHE A 6 -2.22 -9.87 -52.15
N ASN A 7 -1.06 -9.25 -51.98
CA ASN A 7 0.07 -9.86 -51.28
C ASN A 7 0.00 -9.48 -49.79
N LYS A 8 -0.35 -10.46 -48.97
CA LYS A 8 -0.52 -10.33 -47.52
C LYS A 8 0.75 -9.86 -46.80
N GLU A 9 1.93 -10.28 -47.28
CA GLU A 9 3.22 -9.91 -46.67
C GLU A 9 3.56 -8.45 -46.95
N ARG A 10 3.34 -8.00 -48.19
CA ARG A 10 3.53 -6.61 -48.58
C ARG A 10 2.57 -5.68 -47.83
N PHE A 11 1.30 -6.05 -47.76
CA PHE A 11 0.30 -5.28 -47.01
C PHE A 11 0.65 -5.21 -45.51
N GLY A 12 1.15 -6.31 -44.93
CA GLY A 12 1.61 -6.33 -43.54
C GLY A 12 2.79 -5.39 -43.28
N ALA A 13 3.76 -5.33 -44.21
CA ALA A 13 4.89 -4.41 -44.12
C ALA A 13 4.45 -2.93 -44.22
N GLU A 14 3.55 -2.62 -45.16
CA GLU A 14 3.00 -1.26 -45.34
C GLU A 14 2.20 -0.81 -44.10
N CYS A 15 1.41 -1.70 -43.48
CA CYS A 15 0.73 -1.42 -42.22
C CYS A 15 1.69 -1.21 -41.04
N TYR A 16 2.79 -1.95 -40.99
CA TYR A 16 3.80 -1.82 -39.92
C TYR A 16 4.57 -0.51 -40.03
N GLU A 17 4.99 -0.12 -41.24
CA GLU A 17 5.59 1.20 -41.50
C GLU A 17 4.62 2.34 -41.14
N TRP A 18 3.35 2.21 -41.50
CA TRP A 18 2.32 3.19 -41.13
C TRP A 18 2.11 3.28 -39.61
N ALA A 19 2.16 2.15 -38.90
CA ALA A 19 2.04 2.11 -37.45
C ALA A 19 3.24 2.76 -36.74
N GLN A 20 4.46 2.62 -37.27
CA GLN A 20 5.67 3.21 -36.68
C GLN A 20 5.70 4.75 -36.72
N GLY A 21 5.08 5.37 -37.73
CA GLY A 21 4.99 6.83 -37.86
C GLY A 21 3.82 7.46 -37.10
N THR A 22 2.90 6.66 -36.55
CA THR A 22 1.68 7.15 -35.91
C THR A 22 1.75 7.03 -34.39
N SER A 23 0.97 7.85 -33.67
CA SER A 23 0.85 7.77 -32.22
C SER A 23 0.28 6.44 -31.70
N LEU A 24 -0.12 5.54 -32.61
CA LEU A 24 -0.65 4.22 -32.32
C LEU A 24 0.41 3.31 -31.70
N ASP A 25 1.64 3.27 -32.23
CA ASP A 25 2.72 2.45 -31.65
C ASP A 25 3.02 2.89 -30.20
N THR A 26 3.15 4.20 -29.98
CA THR A 26 3.34 4.77 -28.63
C THR A 26 2.17 4.44 -27.69
N ARG A 27 0.94 4.55 -28.17
CA ARG A 27 -0.26 4.20 -27.39
C ARG A 27 -0.31 2.71 -27.06
N LEU A 28 0.08 1.84 -27.98
CA LEU A 28 0.16 0.39 -27.76
C LEU A 28 1.25 0.05 -26.75
N ARG A 29 2.45 0.64 -26.87
CA ARG A 29 3.53 0.46 -25.90
C ARG A 29 3.13 0.96 -24.51
N ASN A 30 2.49 2.12 -24.42
CA ASN A 30 1.99 2.64 -23.15
C ASN A 30 0.88 1.75 -22.58
N ALA A 31 -0.02 1.25 -23.42
CA ALA A 31 -1.06 0.32 -22.99
C ALA A 31 -0.46 -1.00 -22.48
N LEU A 32 0.51 -1.58 -23.20
CA LEU A 32 1.24 -2.78 -22.79
C LEU A 32 2.02 -2.54 -21.49
N TYR A 33 2.69 -1.39 -21.37
CA TYR A 33 3.39 -1.00 -20.14
C TYR A 33 2.41 -0.89 -18.96
N HIS A 34 1.28 -0.19 -19.12
CA HIS A 34 0.25 -0.12 -18.10
C HIS A 34 -0.31 -1.51 -17.77
N LEU A 35 -0.53 -2.36 -18.76
CA LEU A 35 -1.08 -3.71 -18.54
C LEU A 35 -0.06 -4.61 -17.81
N MET A 36 1.22 -4.56 -18.17
CA MET A 36 2.31 -5.26 -17.49
C MET A 36 2.50 -4.80 -16.03
N HIS A 37 2.32 -3.51 -15.76
CA HIS A 37 2.60 -2.93 -14.44
C HIS A 37 1.38 -2.88 -13.51
N VAL A 38 0.18 -2.69 -14.05
CA VAL A 38 -1.07 -2.57 -13.29
C VAL A 38 -1.76 -3.93 -13.18
N GLN A 39 -1.64 -4.79 -14.21
CA GLN A 39 -2.33 -6.07 -14.26
C GLN A 39 -1.45 -7.19 -14.84
N PRO A 40 -0.32 -7.54 -14.16
CA PRO A 40 0.64 -8.55 -14.64
C PRO A 40 0.00 -9.91 -14.92
N THR A 41 -1.12 -10.21 -14.24
CA THR A 41 -1.87 -11.45 -14.36
C THR A 41 -2.62 -11.60 -15.68
N LEU A 42 -2.89 -10.51 -16.43
CA LEU A 42 -3.52 -10.60 -17.76
C LEU A 42 -2.57 -11.07 -18.87
N LEU A 43 -1.26 -10.89 -18.67
CA LEU A 43 -0.22 -11.38 -19.58
C LEU A 43 0.40 -12.70 -19.11
N ALA A 44 -0.01 -13.17 -17.93
CA ALA A 44 0.35 -14.48 -17.46
C ALA A 44 -0.40 -15.53 -18.28
N ASN A 45 0.34 -16.45 -18.88
CA ASN A 45 -0.24 -17.68 -19.43
C ASN A 45 -0.94 -18.42 -18.26
N PRO A 46 -2.13 -19.03 -18.45
CA PRO A 46 -2.73 -19.91 -17.45
C PRO A 46 -1.76 -20.99 -16.90
N ASP A 47 -0.75 -21.38 -17.68
CA ASP A 47 0.30 -22.33 -17.26
C ASP A 47 1.50 -21.66 -16.56
N THR A 48 1.53 -20.32 -16.44
CA THR A 48 2.63 -19.62 -15.76
C THR A 48 2.59 -19.98 -14.27
N PRO A 49 3.67 -20.59 -13.72
CA PRO A 49 3.70 -20.96 -12.31
C PRO A 49 3.49 -19.74 -11.41
N ARG A 50 2.64 -19.87 -10.39
CA ARG A 50 2.23 -18.75 -9.51
C ARG A 50 3.41 -18.05 -8.80
N HIS A 51 4.52 -18.76 -8.58
CA HIS A 51 5.74 -18.19 -8.01
C HIS A 51 6.48 -17.20 -8.94
N VAL A 52 6.18 -17.22 -10.24
CA VAL A 52 6.72 -16.29 -11.25
C VAL A 52 5.85 -15.03 -11.36
N LEU A 53 4.62 -15.08 -10.86
CA LEU A 53 3.72 -13.93 -10.83
C LEU A 53 4.14 -12.97 -9.70
N LYS A 54 4.10 -11.66 -9.99
CA LYS A 54 4.28 -10.64 -8.95
C LYS A 54 3.31 -10.89 -7.81
N GLU A 55 3.85 -10.99 -6.60
CA GLU A 55 3.07 -11.33 -5.42
C GLU A 55 1.97 -10.29 -5.14
N PRO A 56 0.70 -10.70 -5.01
CA PRO A 56 -0.37 -9.81 -4.62
C PRO A 56 -0.23 -9.43 -3.13
N LEU A 57 0.31 -8.24 -2.83
CA LEU A 57 0.56 -7.73 -1.46
C LEU A 57 -0.73 -7.39 -0.66
N THR A 58 -1.91 -7.81 -1.13
CA THR A 58 -3.20 -7.45 -0.51
C THR A 58 -3.37 -8.05 0.88
N TYR A 59 -2.86 -9.26 1.12
CA TYR A 59 -2.89 -9.93 2.42
C TYR A 59 -2.00 -9.22 3.45
N ILE A 60 -0.81 -8.74 3.04
CA ILE A 60 0.08 -7.93 3.87
C ILE A 60 -0.59 -6.61 4.24
N ARG A 61 -1.18 -5.91 3.26
CA ARG A 61 -1.92 -4.66 3.52
C ARG A 61 -3.07 -4.86 4.51
N LYS A 62 -3.83 -5.96 4.37
CA LYS A 62 -4.90 -6.30 5.32
C LYS A 62 -4.37 -6.53 6.74
N ALA A 63 -3.28 -7.29 6.87
CA ALA A 63 -2.65 -7.55 8.15
C ALA A 63 -2.07 -6.28 8.78
N GLN A 64 -1.41 -5.42 7.99
CA GLN A 64 -0.95 -4.11 8.41
C GLN A 64 -2.10 -3.26 8.97
N SER A 65 -3.18 -3.08 8.20
CA SER A 65 -4.33 -2.29 8.66
C SER A 65 -5.01 -2.89 9.89
N ALA A 66 -4.99 -4.21 10.06
CA ALA A 66 -5.50 -4.86 11.26
C ALA A 66 -4.59 -4.61 12.48
N TRP A 67 -3.27 -4.65 12.28
CA TRP A 67 -2.28 -4.34 13.30
C TRP A 67 -2.35 -2.89 13.75
N GLU A 68 -2.40 -1.94 12.82
CA GLU A 68 -2.56 -0.51 13.11
C GLU A 68 -3.84 -0.23 13.92
N ARG A 69 -4.96 -0.88 13.56
CA ARG A 69 -6.21 -0.78 14.34
C ARG A 69 -6.05 -1.26 15.78
N ARG A 70 -5.25 -2.30 16.03
CA ARG A 70 -4.96 -2.76 17.39
C ARG A 70 -4.09 -1.76 18.14
N LEU A 71 -3.04 -1.24 17.51
CA LEU A 71 -2.17 -0.22 18.10
C LEU A 71 -2.97 1.02 18.51
N VAL A 72 -3.85 1.52 17.64
CA VAL A 72 -4.71 2.67 17.96
C VAL A 72 -5.59 2.40 19.20
N LYS A 73 -6.16 1.19 19.33
CA LYS A 73 -6.96 0.84 20.52
C LYS A 73 -6.12 0.83 21.79
N CYS A 74 -4.93 0.25 21.74
CA CYS A 74 -4.04 0.20 22.90
C CYS A 74 -3.52 1.59 23.29
N VAL A 75 -3.21 2.45 22.31
CA VAL A 75 -2.88 3.87 22.55
C VAL A 75 -4.04 4.59 23.20
N ASN A 76 -5.27 4.45 22.66
CA ASN A 76 -6.45 5.07 23.24
C ASN A 76 -6.70 4.61 24.69
N SER A 77 -6.50 3.31 24.97
CA SER A 77 -6.59 2.74 26.32
C SER A 77 -5.56 3.37 27.26
N MET A 78 -4.30 3.42 26.84
CA MET A 78 -3.22 4.04 27.61
C MET A 78 -3.49 5.52 27.89
N THR A 79 -3.99 6.27 26.91
CA THR A 79 -4.34 7.68 27.12
C THR A 79 -5.52 7.88 28.08
N ALA A 80 -6.48 6.95 28.08
CA ALA A 80 -7.57 6.96 29.05
C ALA A 80 -7.07 6.64 30.47
N GLU A 81 -6.13 5.69 30.62
CA GLU A 81 -5.48 5.36 31.89
C GLU A 81 -4.67 6.54 32.45
N LEU A 82 -3.93 7.25 31.60
CA LEU A 82 -3.11 8.40 31.99
C LEU A 82 -3.92 9.70 32.16
N GLY A 83 -5.20 9.72 31.78
CA GLY A 83 -6.01 10.94 31.75
C GLY A 83 -5.51 12.00 30.75
N VAL A 84 -4.61 11.63 29.83
CA VAL A 84 -4.01 12.56 28.87
C VAL A 84 -4.85 12.55 27.60
N PRO A 85 -5.41 13.70 27.17
CA PRO A 85 -6.17 13.74 25.94
C PRO A 85 -5.26 13.58 24.72
N LEU A 86 -5.60 12.64 23.83
CA LEU A 86 -5.01 12.56 22.49
C LEU A 86 -5.28 13.85 21.71
N SER A 87 -4.37 14.20 20.80
CA SER A 87 -4.33 15.39 19.95
C SER A 87 -5.70 16.07 19.72
N ARG A 88 -6.14 16.87 20.70
CA ARG A 88 -7.39 17.62 20.64
C ARG A 88 -7.10 19.11 20.61
N ARG A 89 -8.02 19.85 20.01
CA ARG A 89 -7.96 21.31 20.05
C ARG A 89 -8.08 21.76 21.51
N ARG A 90 -7.11 22.53 21.99
CA ARG A 90 -7.17 23.17 23.32
C ARG A 90 -8.39 24.09 23.39
N THR A 91 -9.13 24.00 24.48
CA THR A 91 -10.25 24.88 24.81
C THR A 91 -9.76 26.30 25.11
N LYS A 92 -10.68 27.27 25.22
CA LYS A 92 -10.29 28.65 25.54
C LYS A 92 -9.62 28.75 26.92
N GLN A 93 -10.18 28.05 27.91
CA GLN A 93 -9.65 27.97 29.26
C GLN A 93 -8.23 27.38 29.30
N GLU A 94 -7.99 26.23 28.63
CA GLU A 94 -6.67 25.61 28.59
C GLU A 94 -5.61 26.50 27.93
N LYS A 95 -6.01 27.35 26.97
CA LYS A 95 -5.08 28.29 26.34
C LYS A 95 -4.71 29.42 27.29
N GLU A 96 -5.65 29.90 28.09
CA GLU A 96 -5.42 30.92 29.12
C GLU A 96 -4.51 30.34 30.22
N GLU A 97 -4.83 29.16 30.76
CA GLU A 97 -4.00 28.46 31.75
C GLU A 97 -2.58 28.17 31.24
N PHE A 98 -2.46 27.78 29.97
CA PHE A 98 -1.16 27.53 29.33
C PHE A 98 -0.35 28.81 29.13
N SER A 99 -1.02 29.94 28.85
CA SER A 99 -0.37 31.25 28.78
C SER A 99 0.16 31.68 30.14
N ASP A 100 -0.64 31.48 31.20
CA ASP A 100 -0.27 31.84 32.57
C ASP A 100 0.89 31.00 33.11
N ARG A 101 0.92 29.71 32.75
CA ARG A 101 1.98 28.76 33.15
C ARG A 101 3.14 28.68 32.17
N TRP A 102 3.15 29.49 31.11
CA TRP A 102 4.13 29.36 30.02
C TRP A 102 5.59 29.34 30.51
N ALA A 103 5.92 30.19 31.48
CA ALA A 103 7.27 30.26 32.06
C ALA A 103 7.63 29.01 32.88
N SER A 104 6.67 28.41 33.58
CA SER A 104 6.89 27.25 34.46
C SER A 104 6.88 25.90 33.73
N LEU A 105 6.29 25.83 32.53
CA LEU A 105 6.23 24.59 31.74
C LEU A 105 7.62 24.08 31.32
N SER A 106 8.62 24.96 31.21
CA SER A 106 10.00 24.55 30.85
C SER A 106 10.73 23.82 31.97
N THR A 107 10.26 24.00 33.21
CA THR A 107 10.84 23.40 34.43
C THR A 107 10.01 22.25 34.97
N GLU A 108 8.85 21.97 34.36
CA GLU A 108 7.94 20.91 34.81
C GLU A 108 8.39 19.57 34.23
N GLU A 109 8.99 18.71 35.06
CA GLU A 109 9.36 17.36 34.66
C GLU A 109 8.08 16.54 34.44
N THR A 110 7.90 16.05 33.22
CA THR A 110 6.81 15.13 32.91
C THR A 110 7.27 13.71 33.25
N ASP A 111 6.58 13.06 34.18
CA ASP A 111 6.88 11.67 34.51
C ASP A 111 6.44 10.74 33.36
N LEU A 112 7.42 10.29 32.57
CA LEU A 112 7.21 9.37 31.45
C LEU A 112 7.25 7.91 31.87
N THR A 113 7.51 7.59 33.14
CA THR A 113 7.62 6.20 33.60
C THR A 113 6.30 5.44 33.47
N MET A 114 5.18 6.16 33.44
CA MET A 114 3.85 5.59 33.23
C MET A 114 3.56 5.23 31.76
N ILE A 115 4.37 5.69 30.80
CA ILE A 115 4.22 5.33 29.38
C ILE A 115 4.82 3.95 29.15
N ARG A 116 3.95 2.93 29.17
CA ARG A 116 4.32 1.55 28.87
C ARG A 116 4.29 1.24 27.37
N PRO A 117 5.09 0.28 26.89
CA PRO A 117 4.96 -0.23 25.53
C PRO A 117 3.54 -0.70 25.24
N VAL A 118 3.02 -0.28 24.08
CA VAL A 118 1.62 -0.51 23.64
C VAL A 118 1.39 -1.96 23.18
N TYR A 119 2.47 -2.69 22.91
CA TYR A 119 2.46 -4.09 22.51
C TYR A 119 3.74 -4.78 22.99
N ALA A 120 3.69 -6.10 23.18
CA ALA A 120 4.86 -6.92 23.43
C ALA A 120 5.47 -7.43 22.10
N PRO A 121 6.78 -7.74 22.05
CA PRO A 121 7.41 -8.32 20.86
C PRO A 121 6.72 -9.61 20.37
N LYS A 122 6.15 -10.39 21.30
CA LYS A 122 5.37 -11.60 21.00
C LYS A 122 4.13 -11.31 20.17
N ASP A 123 3.40 -10.23 20.48
CA ASP A 123 2.16 -9.88 19.78
C ASP A 123 2.42 -9.57 18.30
N PHE A 124 3.54 -8.88 18.02
CA PHE A 124 3.96 -8.59 16.66
C PHE A 124 4.42 -9.86 15.93
N LEU A 125 5.17 -10.73 16.61
CA LEU A 125 5.58 -12.01 16.05
C LEU A 125 4.37 -12.89 15.67
N GLU A 126 3.32 -12.91 16.48
CA GLU A 126 2.09 -13.66 16.18
C GLU A 126 1.40 -13.13 14.90
N VAL A 127 1.41 -11.81 14.68
CA VAL A 127 0.90 -11.22 13.43
C VAL A 127 1.74 -11.68 12.24
N LEU A 128 3.07 -11.65 12.35
CA LEU A 128 3.95 -12.12 11.29
C LEU A 128 3.77 -13.61 11.01
N ALA A 129 3.65 -14.44 12.04
CA ALA A 129 3.44 -15.88 11.92
C ALA A 129 2.10 -16.23 11.27
N SER A 130 1.09 -15.36 11.44
CA SER A 130 -0.24 -15.53 10.84
C SER A 130 -0.30 -15.13 9.36
N LEU A 131 0.73 -14.46 8.84
CA LEU A 131 0.79 -14.10 7.42
C LEU A 131 0.96 -15.36 6.57
N ARG A 132 -0.01 -15.61 5.69
CA ARG A 132 0.05 -16.66 4.68
C ARG A 132 0.14 -16.02 3.31
N ASN A 133 1.15 -16.45 2.55
CA ASN A 133 1.32 -15.99 1.18
C ASN A 133 0.40 -16.84 0.28
N PRO A 134 -0.58 -16.21 -0.40
CA PRO A 134 -1.55 -16.92 -1.23
C PRO A 134 -0.92 -17.67 -2.41
N ASN A 135 0.32 -17.36 -2.77
CA ASN A 135 1.05 -18.09 -3.82
C ASN A 135 1.50 -19.50 -3.37
N TYR A 136 1.50 -19.80 -2.07
CA TYR A 136 1.95 -21.08 -1.51
C TYR A 136 0.80 -21.95 -0.95
N ASP A 137 -0.46 -21.47 -0.98
CA ASP A 137 -1.60 -22.17 -0.38
C ASP A 137 -2.18 -23.32 -1.23
N GLU A 138 -1.71 -23.54 -2.47
CA GLU A 138 -2.18 -24.62 -3.37
C GLU A 138 -1.20 -25.79 -3.57
N ALA A 139 -0.15 -25.91 -2.74
CA ALA A 139 0.82 -27.00 -2.84
C ALA A 139 0.46 -28.25 -2.00
N VAL A 140 -0.84 -28.52 -1.78
CA VAL A 140 -1.34 -29.75 -1.15
C VAL A 140 -2.45 -30.37 -2.01
#